data_AF-A0A409WFK8-F1
#
_entry.id   AF-A0A409WFK8-F1
#
_cell.length_a   1.000
_cell.length_b   1.000
_cell.length_c   1.000
_cell.angle_alpha   90.00
_cell.angle_beta   90.00
_cell.angle_gamma   90.00
#
_symmetry.space_group_name_H-M   'P 1'
#
loop_
_entity.id
_entity.type
_entity.pdbx_description
1 polymer ?
#
loop_
_entity_poly.entity_id
_entity_poly.type
_entity_poly.pdbx_seq_one_letter_code
_entity_poly.pdbx_strand_id
1 'polypeptide(L)'
;MAPQTRQSLPAPDSPRSSQSPAPSGLQGDLELELFALANALYNLGTTVINDSTKERDKPGGVKQVGLRVNDVVSHLSTLDDMSHHVSTMIPMQILADIDNSRNPMQLTKERLERAATENQFMNGKIAAIKSYRHFLDEAIAQNFPELESQLNEQSSGSEPHQ
;
A
#
# COMPACT_ATOMS: atom_id res chain seq x y z
N MET A 1 18.85 -53.19 0.17
CA MET A 1 19.07 -51.73 0.01
C MET A 1 17.73 -51.11 -0.36
N ALA A 2 17.08 -50.44 0.59
CA ALA A 2 15.78 -49.79 0.39
C ALA A 2 15.98 -48.34 -0.09
N PRO A 3 15.09 -47.81 -0.94
CA PRO A 3 15.21 -46.45 -1.47
C PRO A 3 14.77 -45.42 -0.43
N GLN A 4 15.61 -44.43 -0.13
CA GLN A 4 15.25 -43.27 0.68
C GLN A 4 14.42 -42.29 -0.16
N THR A 5 13.14 -42.18 0.19
CA THR A 5 12.24 -41.11 -0.26
C THR A 5 12.71 -39.79 0.35
N ARG A 6 13.18 -38.84 -0.48
CA ARG A 6 13.42 -37.46 -0.06
C ARG A 6 12.08 -36.81 0.27
N GLN A 7 11.77 -36.70 1.56
CA GLN A 7 10.62 -35.90 2.02
C GLN A 7 10.95 -34.42 1.80
N SER A 8 10.21 -33.78 0.90
CA SER A 8 10.17 -32.32 0.77
C SER A 8 9.56 -31.74 2.05
N LEU A 9 10.33 -30.93 2.77
CA LEU A 9 9.80 -30.15 3.89
C LEU A 9 8.67 -29.25 3.38
N PRO A 10 7.50 -29.20 4.06
CA PRO A 10 6.45 -28.25 3.72
C PRO A 10 6.99 -26.83 3.87
N ALA A 11 6.69 -25.97 2.90
CA ALA A 11 6.97 -24.53 2.99
C ALA A 11 6.36 -24.00 4.30
N PRO A 12 7.03 -23.07 5.00
CA PRO A 12 6.52 -22.53 6.25
C PRO A 12 5.17 -21.87 5.97
N ASP A 13 4.12 -22.54 6.42
CA ASP A 13 2.75 -22.07 6.38
C ASP A 13 2.69 -20.71 7.07
N SER A 14 2.12 -19.74 6.36
CA SER A 14 2.11 -18.31 6.71
C SER A 14 1.71 -18.07 8.18
N PRO A 15 2.56 -17.41 8.98
CA PRO A 15 2.12 -16.87 10.25
C PRO A 15 2.41 -15.37 10.30
N ARG A 16 1.37 -14.56 10.09
CA ARG A 16 1.06 -13.40 10.94
C ARG A 16 -0.17 -12.70 10.39
N SER A 17 -1.23 -12.64 11.22
CA SER A 17 -2.10 -11.47 11.19
C SER A 17 -1.19 -10.25 11.23
N SER A 18 -1.20 -9.48 10.16
CA SER A 18 -0.47 -8.23 9.99
C SER A 18 -1.03 -7.17 10.93
N GLN A 19 -0.80 -7.32 12.23
CA GLN A 19 -0.75 -6.16 13.10
C GLN A 19 0.63 -5.56 12.94
N SER A 20 0.72 -4.63 11.99
CA SER A 20 1.79 -3.65 11.95
C SER A 20 1.89 -3.03 13.35
N PRO A 21 3.07 -2.91 13.96
CA PRO A 21 3.23 -2.13 15.18
C PRO A 21 2.68 -0.72 14.95
N ALA A 22 2.15 -0.09 16.01
CA ALA A 22 1.66 1.28 15.93
C ALA A 22 2.74 2.16 15.26
N PRO A 23 2.37 2.96 14.24
CA PRO A 23 3.35 3.75 13.52
C PRO A 23 4.08 4.65 14.51
N SER A 24 5.41 4.62 14.47
CA SER A 24 6.25 5.47 15.31
C SER A 24 6.60 6.77 14.57
N GLY A 25 6.85 7.83 15.33
CA GLY A 25 7.16 9.16 14.78
C GLY A 25 5.91 9.94 14.35
N LEU A 26 6.10 10.92 13.46
CA LEU A 26 5.09 11.92 13.09
C LEU A 26 3.74 11.32 12.66
N GLN A 27 3.76 10.18 11.97
CA GLN A 27 2.54 9.50 11.51
C GLN A 27 1.74 8.91 12.68
N GLY A 28 2.42 8.36 13.70
CA GLY A 28 1.77 7.86 14.91
C GLY A 28 1.18 8.97 15.76
N ASP A 29 1.91 10.07 15.89
CA ASP A 29 1.42 11.25 16.60
C ASP A 29 0.16 11.80 15.91
N LEU A 30 0.15 11.84 14.57
CA LEU A 30 -1.01 12.28 13.78
C LEU A 30 -2.21 11.35 14.00
N GLU A 31 -2.01 10.04 14.00
CA GLU A 31 -3.07 9.06 14.27
C GLU A 31 -3.65 9.22 15.68
N LEU A 32 -2.79 9.44 16.68
CA LEU A 32 -3.24 9.67 18.06
C LEU A 32 -4.07 10.96 18.17
N GLU A 33 -3.62 12.04 17.52
CA GLU A 33 -4.34 13.32 17.54
C GLU A 33 -5.68 13.24 16.79
N LEU A 34 -5.74 12.52 15.66
CA LEU A 34 -7.00 12.24 14.94
C LEU A 34 -7.97 11.44 15.82
N PHE A 35 -7.47 10.45 16.56
CA PHE A 35 -8.29 9.68 17.50
C PHE A 35 -8.77 10.55 18.68
N ALA A 36 -7.92 11.43 19.21
CA ALA A 36 -8.29 12.39 20.24
C ALA A 36 -9.40 13.34 19.75
N LEU A 37 -9.29 13.88 18.55
CA LEU A 37 -10.30 14.72 17.92
C LEU A 37 -11.65 13.99 17.78
N ALA A 38 -11.64 12.73 17.31
CA ALA A 38 -12.86 11.93 17.19
C ALA A 38 -13.57 11.77 18.55
N ASN A 39 -12.81 11.50 19.61
CA ASN A 39 -13.35 11.45 20.97
C ASN A 39 -13.87 12.82 21.45
N ALA A 40 -13.16 13.91 21.15
CA ALA A 40 -13.60 15.26 21.48
C ALA A 40 -14.94 15.61 20.80
N LEU A 41 -15.11 15.25 19.52
CA LEU A 41 -16.36 15.42 18.78
C LEU A 41 -17.52 14.59 19.38
N TYR A 42 -17.25 13.35 19.77
CA TYR A 42 -18.24 12.50 20.45
C TYR A 42 -18.65 13.10 21.81
N ASN A 43 -17.67 13.55 22.59
CA ASN A 43 -17.91 14.19 23.89
C ASN A 43 -18.68 15.51 23.75
N LEU A 44 -18.40 16.29 22.71
CA LEU A 44 -19.17 17.49 22.38
C LEU A 44 -20.62 17.12 22.06
N GLY A 45 -20.85 16.11 21.21
CA GLY A 45 -22.20 15.65 20.87
C GLY A 45 -23.02 15.23 22.08
N THR A 46 -22.44 14.41 22.97
CA THR A 46 -23.11 14.00 24.21
C THR A 46 -23.35 15.17 25.17
N THR A 47 -22.41 16.13 25.25
CA THR A 47 -22.57 17.33 26.07
C THR A 47 -23.68 18.23 25.55
N VAL A 48 -23.81 18.41 24.23
CA VAL A 48 -24.91 19.18 23.63
C VAL A 48 -26.26 18.54 23.95
N ILE A 49 -26.39 17.22 23.84
CA ILE A 49 -27.61 16.50 24.21
C ILE A 49 -27.92 16.72 25.69
N ASN A 50 -26.93 16.59 26.58
CA ASN A 50 -27.10 16.76 28.02
C ASN A 50 -27.48 18.20 28.41
N ASP A 51 -26.84 19.20 27.81
CA ASP A 51 -27.12 20.62 28.07
C ASP A 51 -28.46 21.07 27.44
N SER A 52 -28.94 20.38 26.39
CA SER A 52 -30.24 20.68 25.75
C SER A 52 -31.42 19.96 26.41
N THR A 53 -31.18 18.80 27.05
CA THR A 53 -32.21 17.99 27.73
C THR A 53 -32.32 18.31 29.22
N LYS A 54 -31.28 18.87 29.85
CA LYS A 54 -31.37 19.45 31.19
C LYS A 54 -32.11 20.79 31.08
N GLU A 55 -33.38 20.74 31.43
CA GLU A 55 -34.27 21.89 31.60
C GLU A 55 -33.58 23.02 32.38
N ARG A 56 -33.98 24.26 32.06
CA ARG A 56 -33.44 25.56 32.49
C ARG A 56 -33.45 25.81 34.02
N ASP A 57 -33.67 24.80 34.84
CA ASP A 57 -34.17 24.94 36.21
C ASP A 57 -33.13 24.81 37.33
N LYS A 58 -31.83 24.81 37.01
CA LYS A 58 -30.79 25.02 38.03
C LYS A 58 -30.07 26.37 37.84
N PRO A 59 -30.42 27.40 38.63
CA PRO A 59 -29.67 28.64 38.65
C PRO A 59 -28.23 28.32 39.10
N GLY A 60 -27.27 28.52 38.21
CA GLY A 60 -25.83 28.25 38.45
C GLY A 60 -25.21 27.10 37.65
N GLY A 61 -25.97 26.40 36.78
CA GLY A 61 -25.40 25.42 35.87
C GLY A 61 -24.62 26.08 34.72
N VAL A 62 -23.28 26.11 34.82
CA VAL A 62 -22.43 26.56 33.70
C VAL A 62 -22.57 25.56 32.54
N LYS A 63 -23.03 26.04 31.38
CA LYS A 63 -23.10 25.23 30.15
C LYS A 63 -21.69 24.80 29.76
N GLN A 64 -21.47 23.49 29.64
CA GLN A 64 -20.14 22.92 29.36
C GLN A 64 -19.83 22.86 27.87
N VAL A 65 -20.84 23.04 27.00
CA VAL A 65 -20.69 23.01 25.55
C VAL A 65 -19.58 23.96 25.07
N GLY A 66 -19.49 25.18 25.61
CA GLY A 66 -18.48 26.15 25.19
C GLY A 66 -17.04 25.65 25.41
N LEU A 67 -16.80 24.96 26.54
CA LEU A 67 -15.50 24.36 26.82
C LEU A 67 -15.20 23.22 25.84
N ARG A 68 -16.19 22.37 25.55
CA ARG A 68 -16.05 21.25 24.59
C ARG A 68 -15.80 21.71 23.16
N VAL A 69 -16.39 22.83 22.74
CA VAL A 69 -16.10 23.44 21.45
C VAL A 69 -14.64 23.90 21.39
N ASN A 70 -14.14 24.55 22.45
CA ASN A 70 -12.74 24.98 22.51
C ASN A 70 -11.76 23.79 22.48
N ASP A 71 -12.11 22.67 23.11
CA ASP A 71 -11.32 21.42 23.04
C ASP A 71 -11.19 20.96 21.58
N VAL A 72 -12.30 20.89 20.83
CA VAL A 72 -12.31 20.50 19.41
C VAL A 72 -11.51 21.47 18.54
N VAL A 73 -11.67 22.79 18.75
CA VAL A 73 -10.91 23.80 18.01
C VAL A 73 -9.40 23.66 18.25
N SER A 74 -9.00 23.33 19.48
CA SER A 74 -7.60 23.12 19.83
C SER A 74 -7.03 21.91 19.08
N HIS A 75 -7.74 20.79 19.06
CA HIS A 75 -7.33 19.60 18.29
C HIS A 75 -7.23 19.88 16.77
N LEU A 76 -8.19 20.62 16.20
CA LEU A 76 -8.15 21.01 14.79
C LEU A 76 -6.94 21.91 14.47
N SER A 77 -6.60 22.84 15.36
CA SER A 77 -5.41 23.69 15.21
C SER A 77 -4.13 22.85 15.22
N THR A 78 -4.00 21.91 16.15
CA THR A 78 -2.86 21.00 16.23
C THR A 78 -2.72 20.18 14.95
N LEU A 79 -3.82 19.63 14.41
CA LEU A 79 -3.79 18.85 13.18
C LEU A 79 -3.36 19.66 11.96
N ASP A 80 -3.78 20.94 11.86
CA ASP A 80 -3.37 21.83 10.78
C ASP A 80 -1.84 22.05 10.80
N ASP A 81 -1.29 22.33 11.98
CA ASP A 81 0.16 22.47 12.19
C ASP A 81 0.93 21.18 11.84
N MET A 82 0.39 20.02 12.27
CA MET A 82 0.99 18.72 11.95
C MET A 82 0.95 18.41 10.45
N SER A 83 -0.11 18.82 9.75
CA SER A 83 -0.30 18.55 8.32
C SER A 83 0.86 19.08 7.46
N HIS A 84 1.44 20.22 7.84
CA HIS A 84 2.59 20.82 7.17
C HIS A 84 3.86 19.96 7.22
N HIS A 85 3.93 19.03 8.17
CA HIS A 85 5.08 18.15 8.38
C HIS A 85 4.88 16.75 7.76
N VAL A 86 3.70 16.48 7.18
CA VAL A 86 3.38 15.20 6.52
C VAL A 86 3.68 15.32 5.03
N SER A 87 4.74 14.66 4.57
CA SER A 87 5.15 14.67 3.16
C SER A 87 4.56 13.52 2.32
N THR A 88 3.68 12.71 2.90
CA THR A 88 3.14 11.52 2.25
C THR A 88 2.19 11.89 1.11
N MET A 89 2.51 11.47 -0.11
CA MET A 89 1.66 11.65 -1.28
C MET A 89 0.56 10.59 -1.32
N ILE A 90 -0.69 11.01 -1.45
CA ILE A 90 -1.86 10.13 -1.50
C ILE A 90 -2.42 10.10 -2.94
N PRO A 91 -2.49 8.93 -3.60
CA PRO A 91 -3.15 8.81 -4.89
C PRO A 91 -4.63 9.24 -4.83
N MET A 92 -5.09 10.01 -5.82
CA MET A 92 -6.49 10.48 -5.89
C MET A 92 -7.53 9.36 -5.82
N GLN A 93 -7.19 8.16 -6.33
CA GLN A 93 -8.08 7.01 -6.26
C GLN A 93 -8.33 6.57 -4.80
N ILE A 94 -7.35 6.69 -3.90
CA ILE A 94 -7.53 6.39 -2.47
C ILE A 94 -8.55 7.35 -1.85
N LEU A 95 -8.50 8.63 -2.20
CA LEU A 95 -9.47 9.62 -1.72
C LEU A 95 -10.89 9.27 -2.21
N ALA A 96 -11.03 8.93 -3.49
CA ALA A 96 -12.30 8.50 -4.06
C ALA A 96 -12.82 7.20 -3.40
N ASP A 97 -11.94 6.26 -3.08
CA ASP A 97 -12.34 5.02 -2.39
C ASP A 97 -12.87 5.33 -0.98
N ILE A 98 -12.20 6.22 -0.23
CA ILE A 98 -12.65 6.65 1.11
C ILE A 98 -14.02 7.33 1.02
N ASP A 99 -14.20 8.28 0.11
CA ASP A 99 -15.48 9.00 -0.08
C ASP A 99 -16.64 8.05 -0.41
N ASN A 100 -16.35 6.97 -1.13
CA ASN A 100 -17.33 5.94 -1.49
C ASN A 100 -17.41 4.78 -0.48
N SER A 101 -16.82 4.92 0.72
CA SER A 101 -16.79 3.89 1.76
C SER A 101 -16.22 2.54 1.29
N ARG A 102 -15.28 2.58 0.33
CA ARG A 102 -14.52 1.42 -0.14
C ARG A 102 -13.22 1.30 0.64
N ASN A 103 -12.74 0.06 0.78
CA ASN A 103 -11.49 -0.19 1.48
C ASN A 103 -10.29 0.22 0.60
N PRO A 104 -9.50 1.25 0.98
CA PRO A 104 -8.38 1.73 0.16
C PRO A 104 -7.26 0.69 -0.03
N MET A 105 -7.22 -0.36 0.81
CA MET A 105 -6.26 -1.48 0.63
C MET A 105 -6.53 -2.33 -0.61
N GLN A 106 -7.73 -2.25 -1.18
CA GLN A 106 -8.03 -2.91 -2.46
C GLN A 106 -7.14 -2.36 -3.58
N LEU A 107 -6.92 -1.04 -3.62
CA LEU A 107 -6.03 -0.44 -4.59
C LEU A 107 -4.61 -0.99 -4.47
N THR A 108 -4.05 -1.06 -3.26
CA THR A 108 -2.70 -1.59 -3.04
C THR A 108 -2.60 -3.04 -3.52
N LYS A 109 -3.59 -3.87 -3.20
CA LYS A 109 -3.66 -5.26 -3.65
C LYS A 109 -3.70 -5.36 -5.17
N GLU A 110 -4.60 -4.64 -5.83
CA GLU A 110 -4.76 -4.65 -7.28
C GLU A 110 -3.48 -4.19 -8.00
N ARG A 111 -2.81 -3.14 -7.48
CA ARG A 111 -1.55 -2.64 -8.06
C ARG A 111 -0.43 -3.67 -7.93
N LEU A 112 -0.34 -4.36 -6.79
CA LEU A 112 0.65 -5.41 -6.56
C LEU A 112 0.41 -6.62 -7.48
N GLU A 113 -0.83 -7.10 -7.57
CA GLU A 113 -1.20 -8.22 -8.43
C GLU A 113 -0.97 -7.91 -9.91
N ARG A 114 -1.34 -6.70 -10.34
CA ARG A 114 -1.09 -6.22 -11.70
C ARG A 114 0.40 -6.12 -12.01
N ALA A 115 1.19 -5.52 -11.11
CA ALA A 115 2.64 -5.42 -11.31
C ALA A 115 3.31 -6.80 -11.43
N ALA A 116 2.90 -7.76 -10.61
CA ALA A 116 3.41 -9.13 -10.68
C ALA A 116 3.03 -9.80 -12.03
N THR A 117 1.78 -9.67 -12.44
CA THR A 117 1.27 -10.24 -13.69
C THR A 117 1.96 -9.62 -14.92
N GLU A 118 2.08 -8.29 -14.96
CA GLU A 118 2.76 -7.58 -16.02
C GLU A 118 4.25 -7.95 -16.09
N ASN A 119 4.93 -8.07 -14.95
CA ASN A 119 6.33 -8.50 -14.90
C ASN A 119 6.50 -9.93 -15.45
N GLN A 120 5.68 -10.89 -15.00
CA GLN A 120 5.71 -12.26 -15.51
C GLN A 120 5.43 -12.32 -17.02
N PHE A 121 4.44 -11.56 -17.47
CA PHE A 121 4.10 -11.49 -18.89
C PHE A 121 5.24 -10.91 -19.74
N MET A 122 5.90 -9.85 -19.28
CA MET A 122 7.06 -9.28 -19.97
C MET A 122 8.25 -10.25 -19.98
N ASN A 123 8.54 -10.94 -18.88
CA ASN A 123 9.57 -11.97 -18.85
C ASN A 123 9.28 -13.11 -19.83
N GLY A 124 8.01 -13.53 -19.93
CA GLY A 124 7.57 -14.51 -20.92
C GLY A 124 7.78 -14.04 -22.36
N LYS A 125 7.47 -12.77 -22.67
CA LYS A 125 7.74 -12.18 -23.99
C LYS A 125 9.22 -12.14 -24.32
N ILE A 126 10.07 -11.72 -23.37
CA ILE A 126 11.52 -11.68 -23.55
C ILE A 126 12.05 -13.10 -23.81
N ALA A 127 11.60 -14.10 -23.04
CA ALA A 127 11.97 -15.49 -23.26
C ALA A 127 11.56 -15.99 -24.65
N ALA A 128 10.32 -15.71 -25.07
CA ALA A 128 9.82 -16.09 -26.38
C ALA A 128 10.63 -15.46 -27.53
N ILE A 129 10.99 -14.17 -27.42
CA ILE A 129 11.82 -13.49 -28.40
C ILE A 129 13.23 -14.11 -28.45
N LYS A 130 13.82 -14.42 -27.30
CA LYS A 130 15.14 -15.09 -27.23
C LYS A 130 15.10 -16.46 -27.89
N SER A 131 14.08 -17.27 -27.60
CA SER A 131 13.91 -18.60 -28.22
C SER A 131 13.65 -18.48 -29.73
N TYR A 132 12.83 -17.51 -30.16
CA TYR A 132 12.59 -17.27 -31.57
C TYR A 132 13.88 -16.88 -32.31
N ARG A 133 14.68 -15.98 -31.74
CA ARG A 133 15.99 -15.60 -32.30
C ARG A 133 16.89 -16.83 -32.44
N HIS A 134 16.98 -17.65 -31.38
CA HIS A 134 17.78 -18.87 -31.42
C HIS A 134 17.36 -19.84 -32.53
N PHE A 135 16.06 -20.12 -32.66
CA PHE A 135 15.57 -20.99 -33.73
C PHE A 135 15.77 -20.40 -35.14
N LEU A 136 15.66 -19.08 -35.26
CA LEU A 136 15.95 -18.39 -36.50
C LEU A 136 17.43 -18.51 -36.87
N ASP A 137 18.33 -18.31 -35.91
CA ASP A 137 19.77 -18.43 -36.10
C ASP A 137 20.15 -19.86 -36.51
N GLU A 138 19.58 -20.89 -35.87
CA GLU A 138 19.75 -22.30 -36.24
C GLU A 138 19.26 -22.59 -37.68
N ALA A 139 18.07 -22.11 -38.03
CA ALA A 139 17.50 -22.31 -39.35
C ALA A 139 18.34 -21.61 -40.44
N ILE A 140 18.87 -20.41 -40.17
CA ILE A 140 19.76 -19.71 -41.09
C ILE A 140 21.06 -20.49 -41.25
N ALA A 141 21.71 -20.92 -40.16
CA ALA A 141 22.95 -21.70 -40.22
C ALA A 141 22.77 -23.02 -41.02
N GLN A 142 21.62 -23.69 -40.86
CA GLN A 142 21.32 -24.91 -41.61
C GLN A 142 21.14 -24.68 -43.12
N ASN A 143 20.51 -23.57 -43.52
CA ASN A 143 20.22 -23.29 -44.93
C ASN A 143 21.32 -22.47 -45.63
N PHE A 144 22.15 -21.75 -44.87
CA PHE A 144 23.22 -20.86 -45.33
C PHE A 144 24.48 -21.00 -44.44
N PRO A 145 25.23 -22.11 -44.55
CA PRO A 145 26.36 -22.42 -43.65
C PRO A 145 27.46 -21.36 -43.66
N GLU A 146 27.64 -20.63 -44.78
CA GLU A 146 28.61 -19.56 -44.91
C GLU A 146 28.38 -18.38 -43.95
N LEU A 147 27.14 -18.21 -43.46
CA LEU A 147 26.78 -17.13 -42.54
C LEU A 147 26.99 -17.49 -41.06
N GLU A 148 27.24 -18.76 -40.74
CA GLU A 148 27.30 -19.27 -39.36
C GLU A 148 28.36 -18.52 -38.49
N SER A 149 29.49 -18.16 -39.09
CA SER A 149 30.54 -17.38 -38.42
C SER A 149 30.07 -16.00 -37.96
N GLN A 150 29.24 -15.32 -38.75
CA GLN A 150 28.72 -13.97 -38.45
C GLN A 150 27.61 -14.00 -37.39
N LEU A 151 26.81 -15.06 -37.36
CA LEU A 151 25.75 -15.28 -36.35
C LEU A 151 26.33 -15.50 -34.94
N ASN A 152 27.42 -16.25 -34.85
CA ASN A 152 28.11 -16.52 -33.57
C ASN A 152 28.78 -15.27 -33.00
N GLU A 153 29.27 -14.35 -33.83
CA GLU A 153 29.83 -13.07 -33.36
C GLU A 153 28.76 -12.14 -32.78
N GLN A 154 27.58 -12.06 -33.41
CA GLN A 154 26.49 -11.18 -32.94
C GLN A 154 25.84 -11.62 -31.63
N SER A 155 25.84 -12.91 -31.33
CA SER A 155 25.31 -13.42 -30.06
C SER A 155 26.19 -13.04 -28.86
N SER A 156 27.51 -12.96 -29.06
CA SER A 156 28.49 -12.60 -28.02
C SER A 156 28.50 -11.11 -27.62
N GLY A 157 28.08 -10.21 -28.51
CA GLY A 157 28.09 -8.76 -28.27
C GLY A 157 26.90 -8.20 -27.48
N SER A 158 25.98 -9.05 -27.00
CA SER A 158 24.71 -8.64 -26.39
C SER A 158 24.58 -8.90 -24.89
N GLU A 159 25.63 -9.41 -24.23
CA GLU A 159 25.68 -9.43 -22.77
C GLU A 159 25.98 -8.03 -22.23
N PRO A 160 25.11 -7.46 -21.38
CA PRO A 160 25.44 -6.20 -20.71
C PRO A 160 26.59 -6.45 -19.74
N HIS A 161 27.66 -5.65 -19.85
CA HIS A 161 28.68 -5.53 -18.82
C HIS A 161 27.99 -5.27 -17.47
N GLN A 162 28.15 -6.22 -16.54
CA GLN A 162 27.83 -6.03 -15.12
C GLN A 162 28.76 -4.99 -14.50
#